data_AF-A0A7C7XGB9-F1
#
_entry.id   AF-A0A7C7XGB9-F1
#
_cell.length_a   1.000
_cell.length_b   1.000
_cell.length_c   1.000
_cell.angle_alpha   90.00
_cell.angle_beta   90.00
_cell.angle_gamma   90.00
#
_symmetry.space_group_name_H-M   'P 1'
#
loop_
_entity.id
_entity.type
_entity.pdbx_description
1 polymer ?
#
loop_
_entity_poly.entity_id
_entity_poly.type
_entity_poly.pdbx_seq_one_letter_code
_entity_poly.pdbx_strand_id
1 'polypeptide(L)'
;MADLASAAVRDTDSVARRPGEYSMAILLPQSDTEGGNIALNRLSERLEIEKLDVAGSDPVQVQFRQNAVSFPADSNTAQELLDALENAS
;
A
#
# COMPACT_ATOMS: atom_id res chain seq x y z
N MET A 1 -9.34 -7.08 5.35
CA MET A 1 -8.41 -6.36 4.45
C MET A 1 -8.36 -4.86 4.71
N ALA A 2 -9.49 -4.12 4.74
CA ALA A 2 -9.44 -2.69 5.07
C ALA A 2 -8.81 -2.41 6.46
N ASP A 3 -9.14 -3.22 7.47
CA ASP A 3 -8.53 -3.14 8.81
C ASP A 3 -7.00 -3.37 8.83
N LEU A 4 -6.49 -4.16 7.89
CA LEU A 4 -5.09 -4.58 7.86
C LEU A 4 -4.18 -3.45 7.41
N ALA A 5 -4.62 -2.75 6.38
CA ALA A 5 -3.95 -1.57 5.85
C ALA A 5 -4.05 -0.38 6.81
N SER A 6 -5.25 -0.14 7.36
CA SER A 6 -5.47 0.93 8.34
C SER A 6 -4.64 0.76 9.60
N ALA A 7 -4.35 -0.49 10.00
CA ALA A 7 -3.55 -0.74 11.19
C ALA A 7 -2.02 -0.59 10.96
N ALA A 8 -1.55 -0.54 9.72
CA ALA A 8 -0.14 -0.40 9.37
C ALA A 8 0.29 1.07 9.12
N VAL A 9 -0.66 1.99 9.10
CA VAL A 9 -0.46 3.41 8.79
C VAL A 9 -0.80 4.29 10.00
N ARG A 10 -0.37 5.56 9.99
CA ARG A 10 -0.67 6.53 11.06
C ARG A 10 -2.08 7.09 10.89
N ASP A 11 -2.61 7.69 11.96
CA ASP A 11 -3.92 8.38 11.93
C ASP A 11 -3.98 9.54 10.90
N THR A 12 -2.83 10.12 10.56
CA THR A 12 -2.72 11.19 9.55
C THR A 12 -2.68 10.66 8.12
N ASP A 13 -2.39 9.37 7.94
CA ASP A 13 -2.30 8.74 6.64
C ASP A 13 -3.70 8.39 6.14
N SER A 14 -3.92 8.44 4.83
CA SER A 14 -5.22 8.14 4.23
C SER A 14 -5.16 6.88 3.39
N VAL A 15 -6.05 5.93 3.66
CA VAL A 15 -6.17 4.70 2.87
C VAL A 15 -7.36 4.83 1.92
N ALA A 16 -7.12 4.66 0.63
CA ALA A 16 -8.14 4.69 -0.40
C ALA A 16 -8.19 3.36 -1.15
N ARG A 17 -9.40 2.86 -1.40
CA ARG A 17 -9.65 1.67 -2.20
C ARG A 17 -10.74 1.94 -3.22
N ARG A 18 -10.51 1.55 -4.47
CA ARG A 18 -11.57 1.56 -5.48
C ARG A 18 -12.47 0.33 -5.30
N PRO A 19 -13.80 0.49 -5.22
CA PRO A 19 -14.71 -0.64 -5.14
C PRO A 19 -14.52 -1.60 -6.31
N GLY A 20 -14.42 -2.91 -6.02
CA GLY A 20 -14.23 -3.94 -7.05
C GLY A 20 -12.78 -4.17 -7.49
N GLU A 21 -11.83 -3.34 -7.05
CA GLU A 21 -10.41 -3.56 -7.31
C GLU A 21 -9.70 -4.27 -6.14
N TYR A 22 -8.65 -5.02 -6.49
CA TYR A 22 -7.68 -5.59 -5.54
C TYR A 22 -6.52 -4.63 -5.26
N SER A 23 -6.56 -3.43 -5.82
CA SER A 23 -5.62 -2.34 -5.60
C SER A 23 -6.04 -1.50 -4.38
N MET A 24 -5.06 -0.88 -3.75
CA MET A 24 -5.26 0.07 -2.66
C MET A 24 -4.15 1.11 -2.72
N ALA A 25 -4.50 2.36 -2.45
CA ALA A 25 -3.56 3.46 -2.36
C ALA A 25 -3.47 3.94 -0.90
N ILE A 26 -2.26 4.28 -0.48
CA ILE A 26 -2.00 4.87 0.83
C ILE A 26 -1.33 6.23 0.59
N LEU A 27 -1.97 7.29 1.05
CA LEU A 27 -1.40 8.63 1.06
C LEU A 27 -0.70 8.85 2.40
N LEU A 28 0.59 9.22 2.35
CA LEU A 28 1.43 9.44 3.52
C LEU A 28 1.85 10.92 3.58
N PRO A 29 1.06 11.81 4.23
CA PRO A 29 1.43 13.21 4.35
C PRO A 29 2.76 13.37 5.10
N GLN A 30 3.56 14.36 4.69
CA GLN A 30 4.84 14.66 5.33
C GLN A 30 5.83 13.49 5.32
N SER A 31 5.75 12.64 4.30
CA SER A 31 6.69 11.55 4.07
C SER A 31 7.27 11.65 2.67
N ASP A 32 8.55 11.32 2.59
CA ASP A 32 9.28 11.13 1.34
C ASP A 32 9.27 9.64 0.95
N THR A 33 10.01 9.29 -0.11
CA THR A 33 10.11 7.92 -0.61
C THR A 33 10.70 6.97 0.44
N GLU A 34 11.65 7.43 1.27
CA GLU A 34 12.22 6.62 2.36
C GLU A 34 11.15 6.30 3.42
N GLY A 35 10.42 7.31 3.88
CA GLY A 35 9.29 7.12 4.79
C GLY A 35 8.21 6.19 4.22
N GLY A 36 7.94 6.31 2.91
CA GLY A 36 7.06 5.39 2.18
C GLY A 36 7.54 3.95 2.23
N ASN A 37 8.82 3.70 1.94
CA ASN A 37 9.40 2.36 1.98
C ASN A 37 9.36 1.74 3.38
N ILE A 38 9.56 2.53 4.43
CA ILE A 38 9.42 2.05 5.83
C ILE A 38 7.97 1.60 6.09
N ALA A 39 6.98 2.35 5.64
CA ALA A 39 5.58 1.98 5.77
C ALA A 39 5.26 0.69 4.99
N LEU A 40 5.78 0.54 3.77
CA LEU A 40 5.63 -0.68 2.97
C LEU A 40 6.25 -1.92 3.62
N ASN A 41 7.45 -1.79 4.20
CA ASN A 41 8.08 -2.90 4.91
C ASN A 41 7.25 -3.34 6.11
N ARG A 42 6.75 -2.40 6.92
CA ARG A 42 5.86 -2.71 8.05
C ARG A 42 4.56 -3.38 7.61
N LEU A 43 3.98 -2.91 6.50
CA LEU A 43 2.79 -3.51 5.92
C LEU A 43 3.08 -4.95 5.45
N SER A 44 4.23 -5.17 4.81
CA SER A 44 4.67 -6.48 4.32
C SER A 44 4.90 -7.47 5.45
N GLU A 45 5.66 -7.09 6.48
CA GLU A 45 5.88 -7.92 7.67
C GLU A 45 4.56 -8.36 8.31
N ARG A 46 3.58 -7.46 8.36
CA ARG A 46 2.27 -7.75 8.94
C ARG A 46 1.41 -8.66 8.06
N LEU A 47 1.43 -8.42 6.74
CA LEU A 47 0.73 -9.25 5.77
C LEU A 47 1.31 -10.66 5.65
N GLU A 48 2.63 -10.82 5.84
CA GLU A 48 3.28 -12.14 5.86
C GLU A 48 2.85 -12.99 7.06
N ILE A 49 2.58 -12.35 8.20
CA ILE A 49 2.11 -13.02 9.41
C ILE A 49 0.63 -13.41 9.29
N GLU A 50 -0.15 -12.67 8.54
CA GLU A 50 -1.59 -12.92 8.38
C GLU A 50 -1.86 -13.98 7.30
N LYS A 51 -2.15 -15.21 7.75
CA LYS A 51 -2.82 -16.19 6.89
C LYS A 51 -4.24 -15.71 6.65
N LEU A 52 -4.59 -15.46 5.39
CA LEU A 52 -5.94 -15.08 5.03
C LEU A 52 -6.82 -16.33 4.97
N ASP A 53 -7.71 -16.45 5.96
CA ASP A 53 -8.76 -17.45 5.95
C ASP A 53 -9.75 -17.12 4.85
N VAL A 54 -9.71 -17.92 3.78
CA VAL A 54 -10.68 -17.84 2.69
C VAL A 54 -11.79 -18.85 3.00
N ALA A 55 -13.02 -18.35 3.10
CA ALA A 55 -14.16 -19.16 3.52
C ALA A 55 -14.32 -20.41 2.63
N GLY A 56 -14.14 -21.60 3.22
CA GLY A 56 -14.30 -22.88 2.55
C GLY A 56 -13.05 -23.44 1.87
N SER A 57 -11.87 -22.84 2.07
CA SER A 57 -10.59 -23.38 1.57
C SER A 57 -9.51 -23.32 2.64
N ASP A 58 -8.40 -24.02 2.38
CA ASP A 58 -7.19 -23.90 3.18
C ASP A 58 -6.67 -22.44 3.18
N PRO A 59 -5.99 -22.00 4.26
CA PRO A 59 -5.45 -20.66 4.35
C PRO A 59 -4.52 -20.36 3.18
N VAL A 60 -4.75 -19.24 2.50
CA VAL A 60 -3.99 -18.86 1.31
C VAL A 60 -2.95 -17.81 1.69
N GLN A 61 -1.72 -17.99 1.21
CA GLN A 61 -0.69 -16.97 1.31
C GLN A 61 -0.88 -15.96 0.18
N VAL A 62 -1.09 -14.69 0.53
CA VAL A 62 -1.28 -13.61 -0.44
C VAL A 62 0.01 -12.81 -0.55
N GLN A 63 0.48 -12.60 -1.79
CA GLN A 63 1.61 -11.72 -2.07
C GLN A 63 1.10 -10.38 -2.61
N PHE A 64 1.63 -9.29 -2.08
CA PHE A 64 1.29 -7.94 -2.50
C PHE A 64 2.48 -7.33 -3.23
N ARG A 65 2.24 -6.77 -4.41
CA ARG A 65 3.19 -5.87 -5.05
C ARG A 65 2.96 -4.47 -4.52
N GLN A 66 4.02 -3.82 -4.08
CA GLN A 66 3.97 -2.53 -3.41
C GLN A 66 5.07 -1.64 -3.96
N ASN A 67 4.73 -0.38 -4.26
CA ASN A 67 5.66 0.63 -4.73
C ASN A 67 5.36 1.94 -3.99
N ALA A 68 6.40 2.68 -3.63
CA ALA A 68 6.28 4.00 -3.01
C ALA A 68 6.86 5.06 -3.94
N VAL A 69 6.14 6.18 -4.06
CA VAL A 69 6.55 7.38 -4.81
C VAL A 69 6.27 8.60 -3.94
N SER A 70 7.04 9.66 -4.11
CA SER A 70 6.88 10.90 -3.35
C SER A 70 6.84 12.14 -4.23
N PHE A 71 6.00 13.09 -3.84
CA PHE A 71 5.98 14.43 -4.41
C PHE A 71 6.80 15.38 -3.52
N PRO A 72 7.69 16.23 -4.08
CA PRO A 72 7.94 16.42 -5.51
C PRO A 72 9.14 15.61 -6.07
N ALA A 73 9.73 14.69 -5.30
CA ALA A 73 11.01 14.07 -5.66
C ALA A 73 10.90 13.17 -6.90
N ASP A 74 9.83 12.39 -7.01
CA ASP A 74 9.62 11.43 -8.09
C ASP A 74 8.77 12.00 -9.23
N SER A 75 8.09 13.13 -9.00
CA SER A 75 7.18 13.73 -9.97
C SER A 75 6.73 15.15 -9.59
N ASN A 76 6.31 15.94 -10.58
CA ASN A 76 5.76 17.28 -10.40
C ASN A 76 4.22 17.35 -10.45
N THR A 77 3.52 16.24 -10.72
CA THR A 77 2.05 16.22 -10.77
C THR A 77 1.47 14.94 -10.17
N ALA A 78 0.23 15.01 -9.68
CA ALA A 78 -0.45 13.82 -9.16
C ALA A 78 -0.62 12.73 -10.24
N GLN A 79 -0.78 13.11 -11.51
CA GLN A 79 -0.93 12.15 -12.60
C GLN A 79 0.38 11.40 -12.85
N GLU A 80 1.49 12.11 -12.97
CA GLU A 80 2.81 11.51 -13.16
C GLU A 80 3.21 10.59 -11.99
N LEU A 81 2.80 10.87 -10.75
CA LEU A 81 2.98 9.95 -9.62
C LEU A 81 2.22 8.63 -9.82
N LEU A 82 0.98 8.69 -10.30
CA LEU A 82 0.18 7.51 -10.58
C LEU A 82 0.78 6.70 -11.74
N ASP A 83 1.21 7.39 -12.80
CA ASP A 83 1.87 6.76 -13.93
C ASP A 83 3.19 6.08 -13.51
N ALA A 84 3.95 6.70 -12.60
CA ALA A 84 5.18 6.12 -12.05
C ALA A 84 4.91 4.83 -11.25
N LEU A 85 3.80 4.76 -10.50
CA LEU A 85 3.38 3.56 -9.78
C LEU A 85 3.00 2.42 -10.73
N GLU A 86 2.28 2.72 -11.82
CA GLU A 86 1.89 1.73 -12.82
C GLU A 86 3.11 1.15 -13.56
N ASN A 87 4.11 1.98 -13.88
CA ASN A 87 5.30 1.56 -14.62
C ASN A 87 6.38 0.87 -13.77
N ALA A 88 6.32 0.96 -12.45
CA ALA A 88 7.25 0.31 -11.53
C ALA A 88 6.90 -1.17 -11.21
N SER A 89 5.94 -1.77 -11.93
CA SER A 89 5.24 -3.03 -11.56
C SER A 89 5.56 -4.26 -12.43
#